data_AF-A0A4S0IF04-F1
#
_entry.id   AF-A0A4S0IF04-F1
#
_cell.length_a   1.000
_cell.length_b   1.000
_cell.length_c   1.000
_cell.angle_alpha   90.00
_cell.angle_beta   90.00
_cell.angle_gamma   90.00
#
_symmetry.space_group_name_H-M   'P 1'
#
loop_
_entity.id
_entity.type
_entity.pdbx_description
1 polymer ?
#
loop_
_entity_poly.entity_id
_entity_poly.type
_entity_poly.pdbx_seq_one_letter_code
_entity_poly.pdbx_strand_id
1 'polypeptide(L)' 'MSQRIVSFVMSGGVGSRLWPLSREDNPKQFHDFSGDGSMLAKTLRRLAARPEGETPIFLIASERHAERVHADLAGLDLG' A
#
# COMPACT_ATOMS: atom_id res chain seq x y z
N MET A 1 4.96 18.67 23.14
CA MET A 1 4.97 17.20 23.31
C MET A 1 4.98 16.57 21.92
N SER A 2 5.99 15.75 21.60
CA SER A 2 5.96 14.93 20.39
C SER A 2 4.93 13.81 20.63
N GLN A 3 3.84 13.79 19.87
CA GLN A 3 2.85 12.72 19.93
C GLN A 3 3.37 11.53 19.11
N ARG A 4 3.39 10.34 19.72
CA ARG A 4 3.77 9.12 19.01
C ARG A 4 2.66 8.74 18.03
N ILE A 5 3.00 8.64 16.75
CA ILE A 5 2.07 8.26 15.68
C ILE A 5 2.40 6.84 15.24
N VAL A 6 1.35 6.04 14.99
CA VAL A 6 1.43 4.69 14.44
C VAL A 6 0.50 4.63 13.24
N SER A 7 1.01 4.19 12.09
CA SER A 7 0.25 4.17 10.84
C SER A 7 -0.27 2.77 10.53
N PHE A 8 -1.55 2.68 10.19
CA PHE A 8 -2.17 1.46 9.70
C PHE A 8 -2.67 1.68 8.28
N VAL A 9 -2.14 0.91 7.33
CA VAL A 9 -2.55 0.93 5.91
C VAL A 9 -3.53 -0.21 5.67
N MET A 10 -4.76 0.13 5.29
CA MET A 10 -5.78 -0.87 4.94
C MET A 10 -5.75 -1.13 3.43
N SER A 11 -5.23 -2.30 3.04
CA SER A 11 -5.16 -2.79 1.66
C SER A 11 -6.29 -3.79 1.41
N GLY A 12 -7.48 -3.25 1.13
CA GLY A 12 -8.69 -4.03 0.95
C GLY A 12 -9.66 -3.43 -0.06
N GLY A 13 -10.70 -4.22 -0.37
CA GLY A 13 -11.68 -3.93 -1.41
C GLY A 13 -11.19 -4.33 -2.80
N VAL A 14 -12.15 -4.52 -3.72
CA VAL A 14 -11.86 -4.89 -5.11
C VAL A 14 -11.58 -3.67 -6.01
N GLY A 15 -12.24 -2.54 -5.74
CA GLY A 15 -12.19 -1.37 -6.62
C GLY A 15 -13.16 -1.45 -7.79
N SER A 16 -14.38 -1.92 -7.57
CA SER A 16 -15.40 -2.19 -8.61
C SER A 16 -15.70 -1.01 -9.55
N ARG A 17 -15.49 0.23 -9.10
CA ARG A 17 -15.62 1.44 -9.94
C ARG A 17 -14.58 1.54 -11.05
N LEU A 18 -13.49 0.77 -10.96
CA LEU A 18 -12.41 0.70 -11.94
C LEU A 18 -12.52 -0.53 -12.84
N TRP A 19 -13.69 -1.18 -12.89
CA TRP A 19 -13.92 -2.24 -13.86
C TRP A 19 -13.78 -1.70 -15.30
N PRO A 20 -13.20 -2.45 -16.26
CA PRO A 20 -12.78 -3.86 -16.21
C PRO A 20 -11.38 -4.10 -15.64
N LEU A 21 -10.66 -3.04 -15.29
CA LEU A 21 -9.27 -3.12 -14.87
C LEU A 21 -9.13 -3.79 -13.50
N SER A 22 -9.96 -3.37 -12.55
CA SER A 22 -9.98 -3.95 -11.20
C SER A 22 -10.97 -5.10 -11.09
N ARG A 23 -10.47 -6.24 -10.61
CA ARG A 23 -11.19 -7.52 -10.42
C ARG A 23 -10.84 -8.13 -9.08
N GLU A 24 -11.57 -9.15 -8.64
CA GLU A 24 -11.38 -9.76 -7.33
C GLU A 24 -9.96 -10.28 -7.10
N ASP A 25 -9.34 -10.80 -8.16
CA ASP A 25 -7.98 -11.34 -8.26
C ASP A 25 -6.90 -10.28 -8.54
N ASN A 26 -7.28 -9.13 -9.11
CA ASN A 26 -6.41 -7.99 -9.30
C ASN A 26 -7.05 -6.67 -8.80
N PRO A 27 -7.12 -6.46 -7.47
CA PRO A 27 -7.69 -5.25 -6.90
C PRO A 27 -6.92 -3.95 -7.19
N LYS A 28 -7.63 -2.83 -7.04
CA LYS A 28 -7.11 -1.48 -7.34
C LYS A 28 -5.75 -1.15 -6.74
N GLN A 29 -5.46 -1.60 -5.51
CA GLN A 29 -4.26 -1.20 -4.78
C GLN A 29 -2.96 -1.64 -5.48
N PHE A 30 -3.05 -2.66 -6.32
CA PHE A 30 -1.92 -3.26 -7.03
C PHE A 30 -1.71 -2.66 -8.43
N HIS A 31 -2.61 -1.78 -8.88
CA HIS A 31 -2.45 -1.10 -10.16
C HIS A 31 -1.50 0.08 -10.05
N ASP A 32 -0.65 0.23 -11.06
CA ASP A 32 0.08 1.47 -11.31
C ASP A 32 -0.70 2.33 -12.31
N PHE A 33 -1.24 3.44 -11.82
CA PHE A 33 -1.97 4.41 -12.64
C PHE A 33 -1.12 5.59 -13.10
N SER A 34 0.12 5.69 -12.63
CA SER A 34 0.89 6.94 -12.67
C SER A 34 2.35 6.75 -13.08
N GLY A 35 2.78 5.51 -13.32
CA GLY A 35 4.13 5.17 -13.77
C GLY A 35 5.17 5.03 -12.67
N ASP A 36 4.78 5.13 -11.39
CA ASP A 36 5.70 5.13 -10.24
C ASP A 36 5.39 3.99 -9.25
N GLY A 37 4.85 2.89 -9.74
CA GLY A 37 4.46 1.73 -8.95
C GLY A 37 3.02 1.77 -8.46
N SER A 38 2.63 0.68 -7.79
CA SER A 38 1.25 0.46 -7.36
C SER A 38 0.73 1.51 -6.39
N MET A 39 -0.60 1.65 -6.28
CA MET A 39 -1.19 2.54 -5.28
C MET A 39 -0.74 2.19 -3.84
N LEU A 40 -0.54 0.90 -3.54
CA LEU A 40 -0.03 0.43 -2.25
C LEU A 40 1.41 0.92 -2.03
N ALA A 41 2.31 0.68 -2.99
CA ALA A 41 3.68 1.15 -2.98
C ALA A 41 3.76 2.67 -2.77
N LYS A 42 2.97 3.44 -3.52
CA LYS A 42 2.92 4.91 -3.40
C LYS A 42 2.43 5.35 -2.01
N THR A 43 1.47 4.63 -1.43
CA THR A 43 0.97 4.92 -0.07
C THR A 43 2.05 4.70 0.98
N LEU A 44 2.81 3.60 0.88
CA LEU A 44 3.89 3.27 1.81
C LEU A 44 5.05 4.26 1.71
N ARG A 45 5.49 4.62 0.48
CA ARG A 45 6.54 5.63 0.28
C ARG A 45 6.15 6.99 0.87
N ARG A 46 4.88 7.40 0.74
CA ARG A 46 4.39 8.65 1.35
C ARG A 46 4.46 8.61 2.88
N LEU A 47 4.20 7.45 3.49
CA LEU A 47 4.29 7.29 4.94
C LEU A 47 5.74 7.23 5.43
N ALA A 48 6.64 6.59 4.67
CA ALA A 48 8.07 6.54 4.97
C ALA A 48 8.74 7.92 4.85
N ALA A 49 8.29 8.76 3.90
CA ALA A 49 8.80 10.12 3.69
C ALA A 49 8.34 11.14 4.77
N ARG A 50 7.73 10.70 5.87
CA ARG A 50 7.24 11.59 6.92
C ARG A 50 8.43 12.19 7.68
N PRO A 51 8.53 13.54 7.79
CA PRO A 51 9.72 14.19 8.37
C PRO A 51 9.86 14.00 9.89
N GLU A 52 8.82 13.53 10.57
CA GLU A 52 8.71 13.49 12.03
C GLU A 52 9.00 12.08 12.58
N GLY A 53 10.28 11.71 12.64
CA GLY A 53 10.77 10.50 13.29
C GLY A 53 10.27 9.18 12.70
N GLU A 54 10.83 8.07 13.18
CA GLU A 54 10.37 6.74 12.81
C GLU A 54 8.89 6.57 13.16
N THR A 55 8.05 6.39 12.14
CA THR A 55 6.62 6.13 12.30
C THR A 55 6.38 4.69 11.90
N PRO A 56 6.10 3.78 12.84
CA PRO A 56 5.81 2.39 12.50
C PRO A 56 4.63 2.29 11.54
N ILE A 57 4.78 1.47 10.50
CA ILE A 57 3.75 1.23 9.49
C ILE A 57 3.31 -0.23 9.57
N PHE A 58 2.03 -0.45 9.78
CA PHE A 58 1.39 -1.76 9.74
C PHE A 58 0.49 -1.87 8.51
N LEU A 59 0.69 -2.90 7.70
CA LEU A 59 -0.16 -3.19 6.55
C LEU A 59 -1.17 -4.28 6.91
N ILE A 60 -2.46 -3.97 6.76
CA ILE A 60 -3.55 -4.92 6.94
C ILE A 60 -4.11 -5.24 5.55
N ALA A 61 -4.02 -6.51 5.15
CA ALA A 61 -4.49 -6.99 3.86
C ALA A 61 -5.18 -8.36 4.01
N SER A 62 -5.97 -8.73 3.00
CA SER A 62 -6.54 -10.08 2.94
C SER A 62 -5.47 -11.10 2.61
N GLU A 63 -5.48 -12.25 3.31
CA GLU A 63 -4.56 -13.37 3.08
C GLU A 63 -4.53 -13.83 1.62
N ARG A 64 -5.67 -13.80 0.92
CA ARG A 64 -5.75 -14.16 -0.52
C ARG A 64 -4.83 -13.34 -1.42
N HIS A 65 -4.39 -12.16 -0.96
CA HIS A 65 -3.52 -11.23 -1.68
C HIS A 65 -2.09 -11.21 -1.14
N ALA A 66 -1.71 -12.13 -0.24
CA ALA A 66 -0.41 -12.14 0.41
C ALA A 66 0.74 -12.09 -0.61
N GLU A 67 0.72 -12.95 -1.63
CA GLU A 67 1.74 -12.97 -2.68
C GLU A 67 1.87 -11.64 -3.42
N ARG A 68 0.75 -10.99 -3.73
CA ARG A 68 0.75 -9.70 -4.41
C ARG A 68 1.28 -8.58 -3.50
N VAL A 69 0.92 -8.61 -2.22
CA VAL A 69 1.47 -7.71 -1.22
C VAL A 69 2.99 -7.90 -1.10
N HIS A 70 3.47 -9.13 -1.00
CA HIS A 70 4.91 -9.41 -0.94
C HIS A 70 5.63 -8.93 -2.21
N ALA A 71 5.06 -9.17 -3.40
CA ALA A 71 5.63 -8.69 -4.65
C ALA A 71 5.72 -7.15 -4.70
N ASP A 72 4.67 -6.44 -4.27
CA ASP A 72 4.66 -4.98 -4.22
C ASP A 72 5.68 -4.43 -3.20
N LEU A 73 5.87 -5.13 -2.08
CA LEU A 73 6.81 -4.73 -1.02
C LEU A 73 8.27 -5.05 -1.38
N ALA A 74 8.54 -6.12 -2.14
CA ALA A 74 9.89 -6.58 -2.42
C ALA A 74 10.76 -5.54 -3.17
N GLY A 75 10.12 -4.64 -3.92
CA GLY A 75 10.79 -3.54 -4.63
C GLY A 75 10.81 -2.20 -3.87
N LEU A 76 10.38 -2.17 -2.61
CA LEU A 76 10.33 -0.94 -1.81
C LEU A 76 11.54 -0.85 -0.90
N ASP A 77 12.37 0.15 -1.15
CA ASP A 77 13.26 0.69 -0.13
C ASP A 77 12.47 1.72 0.68
N LEU A 78 12.23 1.43 1.96
CA LEU A 78 11.45 2.27 2.86
C LEU A 78 12.32 3.03 3.88
N GLY A 79 13.65 2.97 3.74
CA GLY A 79 14.60 3.59 4.67
C GLY A 79 14.83 2.74 5.92
#